data_AF-A0A4Q3RW37-F1
#
_entry.id   AF-A0A4Q3RW37-F1
#
_cell.length_a   1.000
_cell.length_b   1.000
_cell.length_c   1.000
_cell.angle_alpha   90.00
_cell.angle_beta   90.00
_cell.angle_gamma   90.00
#
_symmetry.space_group_name_H-M   'P 1'
#
loop_
_entity.id
_entity.type
_entity.pdbx_description
1 polymer ?
#
loop_
_entity_poly.entity_id
_entity_poly.type
_entity_poly.pdbx_seq_one_letter_code
_entity_poly.pdbx_strand_id
1 'polypeptide(L)'
;MNTRTLQLLIFFCIGWIPFQSIAQQTVTASKENISLSFQLDADGKPVHSVQYHQRDVIKASRLGFSLDVDSNFHSGFSLINSEKKQHDDTWHPVWGEESSIRNNYEELTIHLRHRSGRMLDIVFRVFADGVGFRYIFPMQPGLKYFIVQDEYTEFNLTGDHTAFWIPGDYDTNEYRYTNSKISAIDNRPVVAAATDIAVRVAPDPYSVQTPLMMKSADGLYINIHEAALINYPAMQLHTDAATLSLSARLVPDAVGNKAYLHAPAKTPWRTIIVSNKAADILASRMILNLNDPSAAEQTSWIKPMKFAGVWWEY
;
A
#
# COMPACT_ATOMS: atom_id res chain seq x y z
N MET A 1 -55.64 69.83 -9.05
CA MET A 1 -54.29 69.48 -8.55
C MET A 1 -54.43 68.51 -7.38
N ASN A 2 -53.49 67.56 -7.29
CA ASN A 2 -53.24 66.59 -6.21
C ASN A 2 -53.97 65.24 -6.24
N THR A 3 -53.57 64.42 -7.21
CA THR A 3 -53.55 62.96 -7.14
C THR A 3 -52.41 62.48 -6.23
N ARG A 4 -52.70 61.64 -5.22
CA ARG A 4 -51.67 60.96 -4.40
C ARG A 4 -51.51 59.53 -4.91
N THR A 5 -50.33 59.23 -5.44
CA THR A 5 -49.92 57.92 -5.97
C THR A 5 -49.32 57.08 -4.83
N LEU A 6 -49.86 55.89 -4.59
CA LEU A 6 -49.37 54.92 -3.59
C LEU A 6 -48.31 54.04 -4.26
N GLN A 7 -47.04 54.18 -3.88
CA GLN A 7 -45.95 53.33 -4.38
C GLN A 7 -45.85 52.05 -3.52
N LEU A 8 -46.07 50.90 -4.15
CA LEU A 8 -45.89 49.57 -3.55
C LEU A 8 -44.40 49.20 -3.66
N LEU A 9 -43.68 49.14 -2.54
CA LEU A 9 -42.31 48.65 -2.47
C LEU A 9 -42.32 47.12 -2.39
N ILE A 10 -41.88 46.46 -3.47
CA ILE A 10 -41.66 45.01 -3.54
C ILE A 10 -40.24 44.74 -3.03
N PHE A 11 -40.13 44.21 -1.81
CA PHE A 11 -38.87 43.71 -1.25
C PHE A 11 -38.56 42.34 -1.86
N PHE A 12 -37.55 42.28 -2.74
CA PHE A 12 -36.97 41.03 -3.23
C PHE A 12 -36.07 40.44 -2.14
N CYS A 13 -36.58 39.51 -1.34
CA CYS A 13 -35.76 38.68 -0.45
C CYS A 13 -34.92 37.72 -1.30
N ILE A 14 -33.67 38.10 -1.56
CA ILE A 14 -32.65 37.18 -2.09
C ILE A 14 -32.31 36.20 -0.96
N GLY A 15 -32.93 35.01 -1.01
CA GLY A 15 -32.61 33.92 -0.09
C GLY A 15 -31.16 33.47 -0.29
N TRP A 16 -30.31 33.72 0.70
CA TRP A 16 -29.03 33.04 0.83
C TRP A 16 -29.31 31.56 1.04
N ILE A 17 -29.05 30.75 0.01
CA ILE A 17 -28.97 29.29 0.15
C ILE A 17 -27.63 29.02 0.83
N PRO A 18 -27.60 28.52 2.08
CA PRO A 18 -26.35 28.10 2.69
C PRO A 18 -25.75 26.98 1.84
N PHE A 19 -24.55 27.21 1.32
CA PHE A 19 -23.71 26.17 0.76
C PHE A 19 -23.47 25.13 1.86
N GLN A 20 -24.20 24.01 1.80
CA GLN A 20 -23.84 22.86 2.62
C GLN A 20 -22.52 22.33 2.09
N SER A 21 -21.45 22.59 2.84
CA SER A 21 -20.21 21.83 2.70
C SER A 21 -20.57 20.36 2.84
N ILE A 22 -20.44 19.61 1.75
CA ILE A 22 -20.43 18.15 1.82
C ILE A 22 -19.18 17.81 2.63
N ALA A 23 -19.37 17.45 3.89
CA ALA A 23 -18.28 16.97 4.73
C ALA A 23 -17.67 15.75 4.03
N GLN A 24 -16.37 15.82 3.78
CA GLN A 24 -15.61 14.72 3.20
C GLN A 24 -15.76 13.49 4.11
N GLN A 25 -16.34 12.40 3.58
CA GLN A 25 -16.61 11.21 4.37
C GLN A 25 -15.30 10.45 4.62
N THR A 26 -14.77 10.56 5.83
CA THR A 26 -13.64 9.75 6.31
C THR A 26 -14.17 8.44 6.91
N VAL A 27 -13.62 7.31 6.46
CA VAL A 27 -13.91 5.97 6.99
C VAL A 27 -12.66 5.46 7.71
N THR A 28 -12.79 4.99 8.94
CA THR A 28 -11.64 4.57 9.76
C THR A 28 -11.71 3.10 10.12
N ALA A 29 -10.58 2.49 10.44
CA ALA A 29 -10.48 1.17 11.09
C ALA A 29 -9.34 1.19 12.10
N SER A 30 -9.45 0.41 13.18
CA SER A 30 -8.44 0.43 14.24
C SER A 30 -8.28 -0.90 14.93
N LYS A 31 -7.06 -1.22 15.33
CA LYS A 31 -6.74 -2.36 16.18
C LYS A 31 -5.67 -1.96 17.18
N GLU A 32 -6.03 -1.97 18.46
CA GLU A 32 -5.14 -1.62 19.57
C GLU A 32 -4.44 -0.27 19.34
N ASN A 33 -3.16 -0.30 18.96
CA ASN A 33 -2.31 0.87 18.82
C ASN A 33 -2.36 1.48 17.42
N ILE A 34 -2.96 0.79 16.45
CA ILE A 34 -3.00 1.18 15.05
C ILE A 34 -4.36 1.76 14.70
N SER A 35 -4.34 2.90 14.01
CA SER A 35 -5.52 3.50 13.38
C SER A 35 -5.24 3.79 11.91
N LEU A 36 -6.14 3.34 11.05
CA LEU A 36 -6.17 3.61 9.62
C LEU A 36 -7.33 4.57 9.32
N SER A 37 -7.10 5.56 8.47
CA SER A 37 -8.15 6.37 7.88
C SER A 37 -8.12 6.26 6.36
N PHE A 38 -9.30 6.24 5.75
CA PHE A 38 -9.54 6.30 4.32
C PHE A 38 -10.47 7.46 3.98
N GLN A 39 -10.21 8.16 2.89
CA GLN A 39 -11.11 9.17 2.33
C GLN A 39 -10.88 9.34 0.83
N LEU A 40 -11.81 10.02 0.16
CA LEU A 40 -11.65 10.52 -1.21
C LEU A 40 -11.33 12.01 -1.16
N ASP A 41 -10.28 12.48 -1.87
CA ASP A 41 -10.00 13.91 -2.01
C ASP A 41 -11.06 14.63 -2.87
N ALA A 42 -10.93 15.94 -3.05
CA ALA A 42 -11.87 16.74 -3.84
C ALA A 42 -12.01 16.29 -5.30
N ASP A 43 -10.99 15.62 -5.85
CA ASP A 43 -10.98 15.06 -7.21
C ASP A 43 -11.43 13.59 -7.24
N GLY A 44 -11.85 13.03 -6.10
CA GLY A 44 -12.18 11.61 -5.98
C GLY A 44 -10.97 10.69 -6.03
N LYS A 45 -9.77 11.15 -5.64
CA LYS A 45 -8.61 10.25 -5.46
C LYS A 45 -8.75 9.51 -4.14
N PRO A 46 -8.61 8.17 -4.12
CA PRO A 46 -8.57 7.41 -2.87
C PRO A 46 -7.27 7.70 -2.10
N VAL A 47 -7.41 8.01 -0.81
CA VAL A 47 -6.31 8.43 0.06
C VAL A 47 -6.41 7.67 1.39
N HIS A 48 -5.28 7.18 1.88
CA HIS A 48 -5.18 6.57 3.20
C HIS A 48 -4.14 7.27 4.09
N SER A 49 -4.26 7.09 5.40
CA SER A 49 -3.24 7.46 6.39
C SER A 49 -3.23 6.45 7.54
N VAL A 50 -2.07 6.29 8.18
CA VAL A 50 -1.88 5.34 9.28
C VAL A 50 -1.23 6.04 10.46
N GLN A 51 -1.77 5.77 11.65
CA GLN A 51 -1.27 6.25 12.93
C GLN A 51 -0.93 5.09 13.86
N TYR A 52 0.11 5.29 14.68
CA TYR A 52 0.52 4.40 15.77
C TYR A 52 0.57 5.19 17.08
N HIS A 53 -0.25 4.80 18.06
CA HIS A 53 -0.49 5.57 19.28
C HIS A 53 -0.79 7.05 19.01
N GLN A 54 -1.71 7.32 18.08
CA GLN A 54 -2.14 8.67 17.66
C GLN A 54 -1.02 9.54 17.03
N ARG A 55 0.16 8.97 16.77
CA ARG A 55 1.21 9.63 15.98
C ARG A 55 1.12 9.17 14.54
N ASP A 56 1.24 10.10 13.61
CA ASP A 56 1.29 9.77 12.19
C ASP A 56 2.51 8.88 11.88
N VAL A 57 2.25 7.83 11.11
CA VAL A 57 3.26 6.91 10.56
C VAL A 57 3.32 7.11 9.05
N ILE A 58 2.16 7.04 8.42
CA ILE A 58 1.94 7.35 7.01
C ILE A 58 0.95 8.50 6.92
N LYS A 59 1.40 9.63 6.38
CA LYS A 59 0.55 10.79 6.07
C LYS A 59 -0.43 10.43 4.95
N ALA A 60 -1.38 11.32 4.66
CA ALA A 60 -2.29 11.19 3.52
C ALA A 60 -1.54 10.75 2.24
N SER A 61 -1.82 9.54 1.77
CA SER A 61 -1.10 8.86 0.68
C SER A 61 -2.09 8.27 -0.32
N ARG A 62 -1.84 8.50 -1.61
CA ARG A 62 -2.76 8.11 -2.69
C ARG A 62 -2.73 6.61 -2.97
N LEU A 63 -3.82 6.16 -3.59
CA LEU A 63 -4.06 4.79 -4.01
C LEU A 63 -4.70 4.82 -5.42
N GLY A 64 -4.44 3.80 -6.24
CA GLY A 64 -5.06 3.67 -7.56
C GLY A 64 -4.12 3.18 -8.65
N PHE A 65 -4.56 3.25 -9.90
CA PHE A 65 -3.84 2.71 -11.06
C PHE A 65 -3.94 3.58 -12.30
N SER A 66 -3.01 3.36 -13.21
CA SER A 66 -3.21 3.56 -14.65
C SER A 66 -3.38 2.20 -15.30
N LEU A 67 -4.45 2.04 -16.08
CA LEU A 67 -4.75 0.84 -16.86
C LEU A 67 -4.66 1.16 -18.35
N ASP A 68 -4.40 0.15 -19.19
CA ASP A 68 -4.44 0.29 -20.66
C ASP A 68 -5.77 0.82 -21.19
N VAL A 69 -6.87 0.44 -20.53
CA VAL A 69 -8.24 0.87 -20.86
C VAL A 69 -8.72 2.11 -20.09
N ASP A 70 -7.92 2.63 -19.15
CA ASP A 70 -8.24 3.79 -18.31
C ASP A 70 -7.00 4.33 -17.61
N SER A 71 -6.35 5.34 -18.18
CA SER A 71 -5.15 5.92 -17.58
C SER A 71 -5.42 6.72 -16.31
N ASN A 72 -6.68 7.02 -15.98
CA ASN A 72 -7.07 7.86 -14.85
C ASN A 72 -7.72 7.07 -13.70
N PHE A 73 -7.52 5.75 -13.65
CA PHE A 73 -8.10 4.85 -12.63
C PHE A 73 -7.48 5.00 -11.22
N HIS A 74 -7.14 6.24 -10.87
CA HIS A 74 -6.59 6.72 -9.60
C HIS A 74 -7.28 8.03 -9.14
N SER A 75 -8.32 8.49 -9.83
CA SER A 75 -9.09 9.71 -9.53
C SER A 75 -10.54 9.56 -9.97
N GLY A 76 -11.44 10.47 -9.60
CA GLY A 76 -12.83 10.44 -10.06
C GLY A 76 -13.64 9.26 -9.50
N PHE A 77 -13.25 8.73 -8.34
CA PHE A 77 -14.04 7.74 -7.61
C PHE A 77 -15.08 8.41 -6.72
N SER A 78 -16.16 7.65 -6.48
CA SER A 78 -17.17 7.91 -5.46
C SER A 78 -17.23 6.72 -4.52
N LEU A 79 -17.43 6.98 -3.23
CA LEU A 79 -17.62 5.95 -2.22
C LEU A 79 -19.06 5.44 -2.33
N ILE A 80 -19.22 4.14 -2.60
CA ILE A 80 -20.53 3.50 -2.69
C ILE A 80 -20.94 2.95 -1.33
N ASN A 81 -20.05 2.21 -0.68
CA ASN A 81 -20.27 1.61 0.62
C ASN A 81 -18.93 1.32 1.31
N SER A 82 -18.98 1.06 2.61
CA SER A 82 -17.86 0.50 3.37
C SER A 82 -18.35 -0.55 4.35
N GLU A 83 -17.61 -1.64 4.49
CA GLU A 83 -17.95 -2.78 5.35
C GLU A 83 -16.82 -3.06 6.32
N LYS A 84 -17.16 -3.38 7.58
CA LYS A 84 -16.19 -3.77 8.60
C LYS A 84 -16.44 -5.18 9.10
N LYS A 85 -15.37 -5.91 9.35
CA LYS A 85 -15.41 -7.26 9.92
C LYS A 85 -14.27 -7.46 10.91
N GLN A 86 -14.54 -8.16 12.00
CA GLN A 86 -13.48 -8.61 12.91
C GLN A 86 -13.09 -10.04 12.56
N HIS A 87 -11.80 -10.35 12.67
CA HIS A 87 -11.26 -11.70 12.52
C HIS A 87 -10.31 -12.00 13.68
N ASP A 88 -10.43 -13.20 14.25
CA ASP A 88 -9.57 -13.69 15.32
C ASP A 88 -9.54 -15.22 15.28
N ASP A 89 -8.46 -15.78 14.76
CA ASP A 89 -8.20 -17.22 14.83
C ASP A 89 -6.73 -17.50 15.16
N THR A 90 -6.38 -18.78 15.20
CA THR A 90 -5.01 -19.24 15.36
C THR A 90 -4.77 -20.44 14.47
N TRP A 91 -3.64 -20.45 13.78
CA TRP A 91 -3.23 -21.52 12.89
C TRP A 91 -1.83 -22.03 13.26
N HIS A 92 -1.48 -23.21 12.75
CA HIS A 92 -0.22 -23.88 13.08
C HIS A 92 0.61 -24.03 11.81
N PRO A 93 1.79 -23.42 11.71
CA PRO A 93 2.66 -23.63 10.56
C PRO A 93 3.22 -25.06 10.56
N VAL A 94 3.51 -25.59 9.37
CA VAL A 94 4.17 -26.90 9.23
C VAL A 94 5.55 -26.89 9.87
N TRP A 95 6.26 -25.77 9.70
CA TRP A 95 7.52 -25.42 10.32
C TRP A 95 7.59 -23.90 10.41
N GLY A 96 8.30 -23.36 11.39
CA GLY A 96 8.41 -21.92 11.57
C GLY A 96 9.10 -21.57 12.88
N GLU A 97 9.20 -20.28 13.16
CA GLU A 97 9.79 -19.74 14.39
C GLU A 97 8.94 -20.04 15.63
N GLU A 98 7.63 -20.27 15.45
CA GLU A 98 6.67 -20.53 16.51
C GLU A 98 5.73 -21.68 16.11
N SER A 99 5.20 -22.41 17.10
CA SER A 99 4.29 -23.54 16.86
C SER A 99 2.86 -23.13 16.54
N SER A 100 2.47 -21.90 16.86
CA SER A 100 1.12 -21.37 16.66
C SER A 100 1.18 -19.88 16.37
N ILE A 101 0.43 -19.42 15.37
CA ILE A 101 0.37 -18.03 14.94
C ILE A 101 -1.08 -17.54 15.06
N ARG A 102 -1.31 -16.48 15.83
CA ARG A 102 -2.62 -15.82 15.92
C ARG A 102 -2.83 -14.89 14.73
N ASN A 103 -4.00 -14.96 14.11
CA ASN A 103 -4.41 -14.05 13.05
C ASN A 103 -5.56 -13.18 13.56
N ASN A 104 -5.25 -11.96 13.95
CA ASN A 104 -6.21 -11.06 14.59
C ASN A 104 -6.16 -9.68 13.97
N TYR A 105 -7.27 -9.26 13.35
CA TYR A 105 -7.36 -7.96 12.68
C TYR A 105 -8.80 -7.44 12.62
N GLU A 106 -8.93 -6.12 12.43
CA GLU A 106 -10.14 -5.51 11.89
C GLU A 106 -9.97 -5.35 10.37
N GLU A 107 -10.90 -5.89 9.58
CA GLU A 107 -10.97 -5.71 8.13
C GLU A 107 -11.93 -4.56 7.80
N LEU A 108 -11.51 -3.70 6.87
CA LEU A 108 -12.30 -2.64 6.29
C LEU A 108 -12.27 -2.79 4.77
N THR A 109 -13.43 -3.04 4.17
CA THR A 109 -13.61 -3.06 2.71
C THR A 109 -14.26 -1.76 2.27
N ILE A 110 -13.60 -1.06 1.35
CA ILE A 110 -14.10 0.16 0.73
C ILE A 110 -14.56 -0.19 -0.68
N HIS A 111 -15.83 0.08 -1.00
CA HIS A 111 -16.39 -0.12 -2.33
C HIS A 111 -16.44 1.19 -3.09
N LEU A 112 -15.68 1.30 -4.18
CA LEU A 112 -15.56 2.51 -4.98
C LEU A 112 -16.17 2.32 -6.37
N ARG A 113 -16.78 3.40 -6.88
CA ARG A 113 -17.20 3.49 -8.28
C ARG A 113 -16.51 4.67 -8.95
N HIS A 114 -15.77 4.37 -10.01
CA HIS A 114 -15.15 5.36 -10.88
C HIS A 114 -16.21 6.04 -11.77
N ARG A 115 -15.95 7.28 -12.19
CA ARG A 115 -16.80 8.03 -13.14
C ARG A 115 -17.07 7.31 -14.46
N SER A 116 -16.20 6.39 -14.88
CA SER A 116 -16.44 5.54 -16.06
C SER A 116 -17.47 4.42 -15.81
N GLY A 117 -17.97 4.29 -14.58
CA GLY A 117 -18.92 3.28 -14.16
C GLY A 117 -18.27 2.01 -13.59
N ARG A 118 -16.95 1.85 -13.77
CA ARG A 118 -16.15 0.73 -13.26
C ARG A 118 -16.02 0.75 -11.73
N MET A 119 -15.92 -0.42 -11.14
CA MET A 119 -15.83 -0.68 -9.70
C MET A 119 -14.42 -1.11 -9.31
N LEU A 120 -14.01 -0.71 -8.11
CA LEU A 120 -12.76 -1.11 -7.45
C LEU A 120 -13.04 -1.24 -5.97
N ASP A 121 -12.63 -2.35 -5.35
CA ASP A 121 -12.63 -2.44 -3.90
C ASP A 121 -11.21 -2.30 -3.35
N ILE A 122 -11.09 -1.67 -2.18
CA ILE A 122 -9.85 -1.62 -1.42
C ILE A 122 -10.11 -2.31 -0.09
N VAL A 123 -9.37 -3.38 0.18
CA VAL A 123 -9.49 -4.15 1.43
C VAL A 123 -8.31 -3.82 2.30
N PHE A 124 -8.58 -3.33 3.50
CA PHE A 124 -7.59 -3.09 4.55
C PHE A 124 -7.77 -4.13 5.66
N ARG A 125 -6.67 -4.59 6.24
CA ARG A 125 -6.62 -5.36 7.48
C ARG A 125 -5.70 -4.64 8.46
N VAL A 126 -6.26 -4.23 9.59
CA VAL A 126 -5.57 -3.52 10.65
C VAL A 126 -5.28 -4.49 11.78
N PHE A 127 -4.00 -4.74 12.01
CA PHE A 127 -3.45 -5.57 13.08
C PHE A 127 -2.96 -4.66 14.23
N ALA A 128 -2.62 -5.26 15.37
CA ALA A 128 -2.07 -4.51 16.50
C ALA A 128 -0.70 -3.87 16.22
N ASP A 129 0.02 -4.38 15.22
CA ASP A 129 1.40 -4.05 14.85
C ASP A 129 1.52 -3.47 13.44
N GLY A 130 0.43 -3.29 12.70
CA GLY A 130 0.48 -2.74 11.35
C GLY A 130 -0.81 -2.75 10.55
N VAL A 131 -0.70 -2.38 9.29
CA VAL A 131 -1.78 -2.41 8.30
C VAL A 131 -1.31 -3.19 7.07
N GLY A 132 -2.15 -4.11 6.59
CA GLY A 132 -2.07 -4.66 5.23
C GLY A 132 -3.21 -4.12 4.39
N PHE A 133 -2.98 -3.78 3.13
CA PHE A 133 -4.07 -3.46 2.20
C PHE A 133 -3.84 -3.99 0.78
N ARG A 134 -4.92 -4.24 0.05
CA ARG A 134 -4.86 -4.67 -1.35
C ARG A 134 -6.07 -4.17 -2.14
N TYR A 135 -5.96 -4.23 -3.45
CA TYR A 135 -7.04 -3.90 -4.36
C TYR A 135 -7.73 -5.16 -4.87
N ILE A 136 -9.04 -5.11 -5.03
CA ILE A 136 -9.84 -6.14 -5.69
C ILE A 136 -10.51 -5.52 -6.91
N PHE A 137 -10.27 -6.13 -8.07
CA PHE A 137 -10.97 -5.81 -9.31
C PHE A 137 -12.12 -6.79 -9.46
N PRO A 138 -13.37 -6.44 -9.10
CA PRO A 138 -14.48 -7.37 -9.19
C PRO A 138 -14.82 -7.68 -10.66
N MET A 139 -15.39 -8.86 -10.88
CA MET A 139 -15.95 -9.21 -12.19
C MET A 139 -17.11 -8.26 -12.52
N GLN A 140 -17.05 -7.59 -13.67
CA GLN A 140 -17.99 -6.55 -14.05
C GLN A 140 -18.02 -6.28 -15.55
N PRO A 141 -19.12 -5.70 -16.09
CA PRO A 141 -19.13 -5.16 -17.45
C PRO A 141 -18.08 -4.05 -17.61
N GLY A 142 -17.35 -4.05 -18.73
CA GLY A 142 -16.40 -2.98 -19.06
C GLY A 142 -15.02 -3.07 -18.39
N LEU A 143 -14.74 -4.12 -17.62
CA LEU A 143 -13.41 -4.43 -17.08
C LEU A 143 -13.25 -5.94 -16.80
N LYS A 144 -13.05 -6.74 -17.87
CA LYS A 144 -12.83 -8.20 -17.77
C LYS A 144 -11.36 -8.57 -17.89
N TYR A 145 -10.72 -8.22 -19.01
CA TYR A 145 -9.27 -8.32 -19.22
C TYR A 145 -8.71 -6.92 -19.36
N PHE A 146 -7.57 -6.67 -18.73
CA PHE A 146 -6.92 -5.37 -18.76
C PHE A 146 -5.45 -5.51 -18.35
N ILE A 147 -4.67 -4.49 -18.68
CA ILE A 147 -3.25 -4.41 -18.36
C ILE A 147 -3.05 -3.28 -17.36
N VAL A 148 -2.37 -3.57 -16.25
CA VAL A 148 -1.86 -2.54 -15.35
C VAL A 148 -0.63 -1.90 -15.99
N GLN A 149 -0.70 -0.59 -16.21
CA GLN A 149 0.40 0.22 -16.73
C GLN A 149 1.23 0.79 -15.57
N ASP A 150 0.57 1.28 -14.52
CA ASP A 150 1.23 1.75 -13.30
C ASP A 150 0.32 1.57 -12.08
N GLU A 151 0.95 1.40 -10.91
CA GLU A 151 0.31 1.45 -9.60
C GLU A 151 0.69 2.77 -8.90
N TYR A 152 -0.31 3.53 -8.45
CA TYR A 152 -0.17 4.85 -7.81
C TYR A 152 -0.25 4.77 -6.27
N THR A 153 0.09 3.61 -5.70
CA THR A 153 0.16 3.44 -4.25
C THR A 153 1.32 4.25 -3.68
N GLU A 154 1.05 5.12 -2.71
CA GLU A 154 2.04 5.95 -2.03
C GLU A 154 2.17 5.60 -0.54
N PHE A 155 3.30 5.99 0.05
CA PHE A 155 3.54 5.96 1.49
C PHE A 155 4.30 7.25 1.88
N ASN A 156 3.54 8.31 2.18
CA ASN A 156 4.08 9.63 2.51
C ASN A 156 4.58 9.66 3.95
N LEU A 157 5.90 9.80 4.12
CA LEU A 157 6.56 9.68 5.42
C LEU A 157 6.40 10.95 6.28
N THR A 158 6.50 10.81 7.59
CA THR A 158 6.38 11.93 8.53
C THR A 158 7.68 12.73 8.69
N GLY A 159 8.79 12.23 8.18
CA GLY A 159 10.05 12.95 8.17
C GLY A 159 11.14 12.19 7.43
N ASP A 160 12.34 12.76 7.44
CA ASP A 160 13.51 12.19 6.77
C ASP A 160 14.10 11.06 7.62
N HIS A 161 13.47 9.89 7.53
CA HIS A 161 13.82 8.71 8.31
C HIS A 161 15.17 8.16 7.88
N THR A 162 15.84 7.44 8.80
CA THR A 162 17.00 6.64 8.41
C THR A 162 16.49 5.33 7.84
N ALA A 163 16.79 5.07 6.56
CA ALA A 163 16.44 3.83 5.86
C ALA A 163 17.62 2.86 5.86
N PHE A 164 17.31 1.56 5.90
CA PHE A 164 18.25 0.46 5.68
C PHE A 164 17.80 -0.26 4.40
N TRP A 165 18.58 -0.12 3.34
CA TRP A 165 18.08 -0.39 1.99
C TRP A 165 19.14 -1.02 1.09
N ILE A 166 18.64 -1.62 0.01
CA ILE A 166 19.39 -2.07 -1.17
C ILE A 166 18.75 -1.46 -2.44
N PRO A 167 19.52 -1.27 -3.52
CA PRO A 167 19.01 -0.74 -4.79
C PRO A 167 17.79 -1.49 -5.30
N GLY A 168 16.77 -0.77 -5.75
CA GLY A 168 15.68 -1.35 -6.54
C GLY A 168 16.25 -1.88 -7.86
N ASP A 169 16.26 -3.20 -7.99
CA ASP A 169 16.80 -3.91 -9.13
C ASP A 169 15.85 -5.06 -9.52
N TYR A 170 15.63 -5.25 -10.81
CA TYR A 170 14.67 -6.22 -11.34
C TYR A 170 15.19 -7.66 -11.32
N ASP A 171 16.51 -7.85 -11.27
CA ASP A 171 17.14 -9.14 -11.52
C ASP A 171 17.97 -9.66 -10.34
N THR A 172 18.27 -8.84 -9.33
CA THR A 172 19.07 -9.26 -8.17
C THR A 172 18.70 -8.54 -6.88
N ASN A 173 18.94 -9.22 -5.76
CA ASN A 173 18.84 -8.69 -4.39
C ASN A 173 20.15 -8.94 -3.60
N GLU A 174 21.26 -9.25 -4.28
CA GLU A 174 22.53 -9.66 -3.68
C GLU A 174 23.43 -8.48 -3.25
N TYR A 175 22.87 -7.27 -3.22
CA TYR A 175 23.57 -6.10 -2.73
C TYR A 175 23.79 -6.15 -1.22
N ARG A 176 24.93 -5.61 -0.78
CA ARG A 176 25.12 -5.28 0.63
C ARG A 176 24.15 -4.16 1.02
N TYR A 177 23.51 -4.30 2.18
CA TYR A 177 22.71 -3.23 2.74
C TYR A 177 23.55 -1.98 2.99
N THR A 178 22.96 -0.83 2.67
CA THR A 178 23.44 0.49 3.09
C THR A 178 22.42 1.13 4.02
N ASN A 179 22.79 2.25 4.64
CA ASN A 179 21.86 3.09 5.36
C ASN A 179 22.13 4.56 5.07
N SER A 180 21.05 5.32 4.98
CA SER A 180 21.08 6.76 4.74
C SER A 180 19.78 7.39 5.19
N LYS A 181 19.69 8.71 5.10
CA LYS A 181 18.41 9.40 5.08
C LYS A 181 17.64 9.09 3.79
N ILE A 182 16.31 9.16 3.82
CA ILE A 182 15.45 9.00 2.63
C ILE A 182 15.83 10.02 1.57
N SER A 183 16.02 11.28 1.99
CA SER A 183 16.44 12.37 1.11
C SER A 183 17.81 12.18 0.45
N ALA A 184 18.63 11.28 1.00
CA ALA A 184 19.98 11.00 0.54
C ALA A 184 20.09 9.65 -0.20
N ILE A 185 18.98 8.98 -0.49
CA ILE A 185 18.99 7.76 -1.29
C ILE A 185 19.42 8.12 -2.71
N ASP A 186 20.50 7.49 -3.15
CA ASP A 186 20.99 7.46 -4.52
C ASP A 186 21.68 6.10 -4.71
N ASN A 187 21.08 5.22 -5.50
CA ASN A 187 21.55 3.85 -5.64
C ASN A 187 22.72 3.70 -6.63
N ARG A 188 23.00 4.73 -7.45
CA ARG A 188 24.03 4.65 -8.51
C ARG A 188 25.41 4.26 -7.99
N PRO A 189 25.92 4.82 -6.88
CA PRO A 189 27.22 4.43 -6.34
C PRO A 189 27.23 2.98 -5.84
N VAL A 190 26.12 2.52 -5.26
CA VAL A 190 25.98 1.15 -4.75
C VAL A 190 25.96 0.16 -5.91
N VAL A 191 25.15 0.43 -6.94
CA VAL A 191 25.07 -0.40 -8.15
C VAL A 191 26.42 -0.43 -8.87
N ALA A 192 27.09 0.72 -9.04
CA ALA A 192 28.40 0.79 -9.69
C ALA A 192 29.49 -0.01 -8.95
N ALA A 193 29.45 -0.03 -7.62
CA ALA A 193 30.41 -0.75 -6.79
C ALA A 193 30.19 -2.27 -6.74
N ALA A 194 28.99 -2.76 -7.06
CA ALA A 194 28.62 -4.18 -7.01
C ALA A 194 29.13 -4.99 -8.22
N THR A 195 30.43 -4.90 -8.51
CA THR A 195 31.05 -5.50 -9.71
C THR A 195 31.04 -7.02 -9.73
N ASP A 196 30.80 -7.66 -8.58
CA ASP A 196 30.69 -9.10 -8.39
C ASP A 196 29.31 -9.65 -8.78
N ILE A 197 28.30 -8.80 -8.98
CA ILE A 197 26.95 -9.20 -9.41
C ILE A 197 26.86 -9.19 -10.95
N ALA A 198 26.67 -10.37 -11.54
CA ALA A 198 26.72 -10.58 -12.98
C ALA A 198 25.56 -9.91 -13.75
N VAL A 199 24.35 -9.95 -13.20
CA VAL A 199 23.14 -9.38 -13.82
C VAL A 199 22.52 -8.35 -12.88
N ARG A 200 22.35 -7.13 -13.37
CA ARG A 200 21.82 -5.98 -12.63
C ARG A 200 20.97 -5.13 -13.56
N VAL A 201 19.73 -4.84 -13.16
CA VAL A 201 18.82 -3.93 -13.88
C VAL A 201 18.15 -3.00 -12.87
N ALA A 202 18.83 -1.89 -12.58
CA ALA A 202 18.39 -0.84 -11.66
C ALA A 202 18.18 0.50 -12.42
N PRO A 203 17.07 0.65 -13.17
CA PRO A 203 16.88 1.80 -14.05
C PRO A 203 16.46 3.08 -13.30
N ASP A 204 15.88 2.95 -12.12
CA ASP A 204 15.51 4.08 -11.27
C ASP A 204 16.60 4.31 -10.22
N PRO A 205 17.37 5.42 -10.29
CA PRO A 205 18.46 5.68 -9.36
C PRO A 205 17.99 5.95 -7.92
N TYR A 206 16.70 6.17 -7.73
CA TYR A 206 16.09 6.50 -6.44
C TYR A 206 15.11 5.40 -5.99
N SER A 207 15.14 4.22 -6.61
CA SER A 207 14.38 3.07 -6.13
C SER A 207 15.17 2.22 -5.15
N VAL A 208 14.41 1.63 -4.21
CA VAL A 208 14.88 0.63 -3.25
C VAL A 208 13.95 -0.59 -3.27
N GLN A 209 14.47 -1.75 -2.89
CA GLN A 209 13.65 -2.95 -2.74
C GLN A 209 12.87 -2.96 -1.43
N THR A 210 11.88 -3.86 -1.35
CA THR A 210 11.21 -4.21 -0.11
C THR A 210 11.68 -5.60 0.38
N PRO A 211 11.67 -5.90 1.69
CA PRO A 211 11.18 -5.09 2.80
C PRO A 211 12.08 -3.87 3.09
N LEU A 212 11.52 -2.67 3.00
CA LEU A 212 12.23 -1.43 3.32
C LEU A 212 12.09 -1.15 4.82
N MET A 213 13.21 -1.22 5.53
CA MET A 213 13.27 -0.95 6.96
C MET A 213 13.69 0.49 7.22
N MET A 214 12.99 1.18 8.13
CA MET A 214 13.26 2.56 8.49
C MET A 214 13.21 2.77 10.01
N LYS A 215 13.98 3.77 10.47
CA LYS A 215 13.91 4.32 11.82
C LYS A 215 13.64 5.81 11.76
N SER A 216 12.54 6.25 12.34
CA SER A 216 12.18 7.66 12.45
C SER A 216 12.99 8.37 13.54
N ALA A 217 13.04 9.69 13.49
CA ALA A 217 13.73 10.50 14.50
C ALA A 217 13.02 10.44 15.87
N ASP A 218 11.70 10.23 15.88
CA ASP A 218 10.87 10.09 17.07
C ASP A 218 10.74 8.64 17.57
N GLY A 219 11.65 7.76 17.12
CA GLY A 219 11.87 6.44 17.69
C GLY A 219 10.95 5.32 17.19
N LEU A 220 10.22 5.54 16.10
CA LEU A 220 9.47 4.48 15.42
C LEU A 220 10.37 3.67 14.50
N TYR A 221 10.10 2.38 14.46
CA TYR A 221 10.59 1.43 13.48
C TYR A 221 9.46 1.16 12.52
N ILE A 222 9.69 1.35 11.22
CA ILE A 222 8.67 1.23 10.18
C ILE A 222 9.21 0.28 9.11
N ASN A 223 8.43 -0.73 8.74
CA ASN A 223 8.75 -1.66 7.66
C ASN A 223 7.66 -1.58 6.58
N ILE A 224 8.06 -1.34 5.33
CA ILE A 224 7.15 -1.38 4.18
C ILE A 224 7.53 -2.56 3.29
N HIS A 225 6.55 -3.43 3.03
CA HIS A 225 6.75 -4.64 2.23
C HIS A 225 5.45 -5.06 1.53
N GLU A 226 5.46 -6.24 0.91
CA GLU A 226 4.28 -6.88 0.35
C GLU A 226 4.10 -8.32 0.84
N ALA A 227 2.89 -8.86 0.69
CA ALA A 227 2.58 -10.25 1.02
C ALA A 227 1.66 -10.87 -0.05
N ALA A 228 1.77 -12.19 -0.24
CA ALA A 228 1.02 -12.94 -1.26
C ALA A 228 1.26 -12.44 -2.69
N LEU A 229 2.53 -12.27 -3.09
CA LEU A 229 2.94 -11.93 -4.46
C LEU A 229 2.68 -13.12 -5.41
N ILE A 230 1.47 -13.19 -5.97
CA ILE A 230 1.00 -14.26 -6.85
C ILE A 230 0.35 -13.63 -8.09
N ASN A 231 0.75 -14.07 -9.28
CA ASN A 231 0.23 -13.56 -10.57
C ASN A 231 0.29 -12.02 -10.71
N TYR A 232 1.33 -11.40 -10.14
CA TYR A 232 1.55 -9.97 -10.13
C TYR A 232 3.07 -9.69 -10.10
N PRO A 233 3.57 -8.57 -10.65
CA PRO A 233 4.98 -8.21 -10.57
C PRO A 233 5.39 -7.77 -9.17
N ALA A 234 6.67 -7.98 -8.84
CA ALA A 234 7.25 -7.48 -7.59
C ALA A 234 7.17 -5.96 -7.48
N MET A 235 6.99 -5.47 -6.25
CA MET A 235 6.96 -4.05 -5.94
C MET A 235 8.31 -3.57 -5.38
N GLN A 236 8.85 -2.55 -6.03
CA GLN A 236 9.90 -1.69 -5.50
C GLN A 236 9.31 -0.36 -5.01
N LEU A 237 10.11 0.43 -4.31
CA LEU A 237 9.71 1.75 -3.83
C LEU A 237 10.62 2.81 -4.42
N HIS A 238 10.05 3.72 -5.20
CA HIS A 238 10.73 4.96 -5.57
C HIS A 238 10.66 5.96 -4.44
N THR A 239 11.79 6.58 -4.10
CA THR A 239 11.89 7.60 -3.06
C THR A 239 11.96 8.99 -3.68
N ASP A 240 11.08 9.90 -3.24
CA ASP A 240 11.14 11.32 -3.59
C ASP A 240 11.76 12.11 -2.43
N ALA A 241 12.95 12.66 -2.64
CA ALA A 241 13.69 13.41 -1.64
C ALA A 241 13.03 14.75 -1.27
N ALA A 242 12.28 15.38 -2.19
CA ALA A 242 11.68 16.69 -1.96
C ALA A 242 10.41 16.58 -1.12
N THR A 243 9.60 15.55 -1.34
CA THR A 243 8.33 15.34 -0.65
C THR A 243 8.43 14.35 0.51
N LEU A 244 9.53 13.60 0.59
CA LEU A 244 9.73 12.48 1.52
C LEU A 244 8.63 11.41 1.36
N SER A 245 8.24 11.17 0.10
CA SER A 245 7.26 10.13 -0.26
C SER A 245 7.94 8.89 -0.80
N LEU A 246 7.31 7.74 -0.56
CA LEU A 246 7.59 6.50 -1.26
C LEU A 246 6.44 6.20 -2.21
N SER A 247 6.73 5.69 -3.41
CA SER A 247 5.71 5.29 -4.38
C SER A 247 6.02 3.90 -4.94
N ALA A 248 4.98 3.10 -5.12
CA ALA A 248 5.12 1.76 -5.70
C ALA A 248 5.65 1.84 -7.13
N ARG A 249 6.68 1.04 -7.42
CA ARG A 249 7.21 0.81 -8.76
C ARG A 249 7.20 -0.68 -9.05
N LEU A 250 6.31 -1.10 -9.95
CA LEU A 250 6.21 -2.49 -10.34
C LEU A 250 7.30 -2.84 -11.36
N VAL A 251 7.88 -4.02 -11.24
CA VAL A 251 8.80 -4.57 -12.24
C VAL A 251 8.03 -4.80 -13.55
N PRO A 252 8.45 -4.20 -14.69
CA PRO A 252 7.77 -4.41 -15.98
C PRO A 252 8.14 -5.74 -16.63
N ASP A 253 7.31 -6.15 -17.59
CA ASP A 253 7.69 -7.14 -18.60
C ASP A 253 8.63 -6.52 -19.67
N ALA A 254 8.98 -7.33 -20.68
CA ALA A 254 9.90 -6.94 -21.74
C ALA A 254 9.42 -5.75 -22.62
N VAL A 255 8.13 -5.39 -22.57
CA VAL A 255 7.55 -4.28 -23.37
C VAL A 255 7.02 -3.15 -22.48
N GLY A 256 7.24 -3.20 -21.17
CA GLY A 256 6.89 -2.15 -20.23
C GLY A 256 5.58 -2.35 -19.47
N ASN A 257 4.78 -3.37 -19.79
CA ASN A 257 3.53 -3.66 -19.08
C ASN A 257 3.83 -4.25 -17.70
N LYS A 258 2.97 -3.99 -16.70
CA LYS A 258 3.22 -4.45 -15.33
C LYS A 258 2.49 -5.75 -15.02
N ALA A 259 1.19 -5.80 -15.26
CA ALA A 259 0.39 -6.99 -14.97
C ALA A 259 -0.73 -7.18 -15.98
N TYR A 260 -0.89 -8.40 -16.46
CA TYR A 260 -2.04 -8.82 -17.28
C TYR A 260 -3.05 -9.50 -16.38
N LEU A 261 -4.21 -8.87 -16.20
CA LEU A 261 -5.22 -9.34 -15.25
C LEU A 261 -6.53 -9.75 -15.94
N HIS A 262 -7.18 -10.73 -15.32
CA HIS A 262 -8.55 -11.13 -15.62
C HIS A 262 -9.40 -11.03 -14.35
N ALA A 263 -10.44 -10.20 -14.36
CA ALA A 263 -11.35 -10.07 -13.23
C ALA A 263 -12.16 -11.37 -13.00
N PRO A 264 -12.49 -11.77 -11.75
CA PRO A 264 -12.06 -11.11 -10.52
C PRO A 264 -10.56 -11.32 -10.27
N ALA A 265 -9.87 -10.24 -9.91
CA ALA A 265 -8.44 -10.25 -9.60
C ALA A 265 -8.15 -9.50 -8.30
N LYS A 266 -7.06 -9.87 -7.63
CA LYS A 266 -6.55 -9.20 -6.42
C LYS A 266 -5.08 -8.85 -6.61
N THR A 267 -4.65 -7.69 -6.15
CA THR A 267 -3.22 -7.41 -6.01
C THR A 267 -2.66 -8.20 -4.82
N PRO A 268 -1.33 -8.35 -4.73
CA PRO A 268 -0.69 -8.66 -3.47
C PRO A 268 -1.04 -7.60 -2.43
N TRP A 269 -0.86 -7.94 -1.16
CA TRP A 269 -0.98 -6.99 -0.07
C TRP A 269 0.21 -6.04 -0.07
N ARG A 270 -0.02 -4.78 0.28
CA ARG A 270 0.99 -3.81 0.66
C ARG A 270 0.91 -3.65 2.17
N THR A 271 2.05 -3.64 2.83
CA THR A 271 2.13 -3.79 4.28
C THR A 271 2.95 -2.67 4.90
N ILE A 272 2.47 -2.19 6.05
CA ILE A 272 3.12 -1.20 6.89
C ILE A 272 3.15 -1.80 8.30
N ILE A 273 4.32 -2.28 8.74
CA ILE A 273 4.53 -2.76 10.12
C ILE A 273 5.20 -1.62 10.89
N VAL A 274 4.73 -1.35 12.11
CA VAL A 274 5.26 -0.27 12.93
C VAL A 274 5.29 -0.62 14.41
N SER A 275 6.38 -0.26 15.08
CA SER A 275 6.52 -0.34 16.53
C SER A 275 7.52 0.72 17.03
N ASN A 276 7.47 1.06 18.31
CA ASN A 276 8.54 1.82 18.98
C ASN A 276 9.72 0.94 19.44
N LYS A 277 9.67 -0.37 19.18
CA LYS A 277 10.70 -1.35 19.54
C LYS A 277 11.04 -2.26 18.38
N ALA A 278 12.31 -2.26 17.97
CA ALA A 278 12.79 -3.00 16.80
C ALA A 278 12.45 -4.50 16.83
N ALA A 279 12.55 -5.13 18.01
CA ALA A 279 12.28 -6.56 18.15
C ALA A 279 10.83 -6.92 17.82
N ASP A 280 9.88 -6.00 17.95
CA ASP A 280 8.47 -6.27 17.66
C ASP A 280 8.21 -6.33 16.14
N ILE A 281 9.05 -5.66 15.33
CA ILE A 281 9.01 -5.81 13.87
C ILE A 281 9.36 -7.24 13.47
N LEU A 282 10.34 -7.86 14.13
CA LEU A 282 10.73 -9.26 13.91
C LEU A 282 9.67 -10.25 14.44
N ALA A 283 8.99 -9.89 15.53
CA ALA A 283 7.93 -10.70 16.11
C ALA A 283 6.63 -10.65 15.29
N SER A 284 6.48 -9.69 14.37
CA SER A 284 5.29 -9.59 13.53
C SER A 284 5.08 -10.88 12.72
N ARG A 285 3.82 -11.29 12.61
CA ARG A 285 3.37 -12.40 11.75
C ARG A 285 2.44 -11.92 10.64
N MET A 286 2.34 -10.61 10.44
CA MET A 286 1.41 -9.99 9.50
C MET A 286 1.63 -10.50 8.07
N ILE A 287 2.89 -10.64 7.64
CA ILE A 287 3.22 -11.17 6.30
C ILE A 287 2.63 -12.57 6.09
N LEU A 288 2.80 -13.49 7.06
CA LEU A 288 2.24 -14.84 6.98
C LEU A 288 0.70 -14.84 7.04
N ASN A 289 0.12 -14.06 7.95
CA ASN A 289 -1.34 -13.93 8.16
C ASN A 289 -2.10 -13.36 6.96
N LEU A 290 -1.40 -12.67 6.06
CA LEU A 290 -1.96 -12.09 4.83
C LEU A 290 -1.91 -13.06 3.64
N ASN A 291 -1.25 -14.20 3.76
CA ASN A 291 -1.27 -15.25 2.74
C ASN A 291 -2.50 -16.15 2.88
N ASP A 292 -2.91 -16.76 1.77
CA ASP A 292 -3.95 -17.78 1.79
C ASP A 292 -3.44 -19.01 2.59
N PRO A 293 -4.31 -19.76 3.30
CA PRO A 293 -3.91 -20.97 4.02
C PRO A 293 -3.22 -21.99 3.10
N SER A 294 -2.46 -22.92 3.70
CA SER A 294 -1.79 -24.00 2.96
C SER A 294 -2.76 -24.71 1.99
N ALA A 295 -2.42 -24.70 0.70
CA ALA A 295 -3.14 -25.47 -0.31
C ALA A 295 -2.76 -26.96 -0.30
N ALA A 296 -1.71 -27.35 0.43
CA ALA A 296 -1.30 -28.74 0.53
C ALA A 296 -2.14 -29.49 1.58
N GLU A 297 -2.86 -30.52 1.15
CA GLU A 297 -3.70 -31.36 2.03
C GLU A 297 -2.87 -32.26 2.97
N GLN A 298 -1.66 -32.64 2.57
CA GLN A 298 -0.75 -33.50 3.32
C GLN A 298 0.65 -32.88 3.40
N THR A 299 1.13 -32.65 4.62
CA THR A 299 2.39 -31.93 4.89
C THR A 299 3.41 -32.78 5.65
N SER A 300 3.12 -34.06 5.93
CA SER A 300 3.98 -34.96 6.72
C SER A 300 5.36 -35.25 6.12
N TRP A 301 5.52 -35.02 4.82
CA TRP A 301 6.78 -35.15 4.09
C TRP A 301 7.65 -33.90 4.15
N ILE A 302 7.10 -32.75 4.54
CA ILE A 302 7.82 -31.47 4.66
C ILE A 302 8.54 -31.45 6.01
N LYS A 303 9.87 -31.49 5.99
CA LYS A 303 10.69 -31.57 7.21
C LYS A 303 11.89 -30.62 7.12
N PRO A 304 12.24 -29.90 8.21
CA PRO A 304 13.48 -29.15 8.28
C PRO A 304 14.71 -30.05 8.08
N MET A 305 15.72 -29.56 7.35
CA MET A 305 16.95 -30.30 7.08
C MET A 305 18.19 -29.46 7.37
N LYS A 306 19.17 -30.07 8.03
CA LYS A 306 20.56 -29.57 8.08
C LYS A 306 21.38 -30.40 7.10
N PHE A 307 22.19 -29.76 6.26
CA PHE A 307 22.99 -30.44 5.26
C PHE A 307 24.41 -29.85 5.17
N ALA A 308 25.32 -30.64 4.61
CA ALA A 308 26.60 -30.18 4.09
C ALA A 308 26.64 -30.54 2.60
N GLY A 309 27.36 -29.75 1.79
CA GLY A 309 27.44 -29.94 0.36
C GLY A 309 28.82 -29.60 -0.16
N VAL A 310 29.23 -30.30 -1.23
CA VAL A 310 30.39 -29.94 -2.05
C VAL A 310 30.01 -28.67 -2.81
N TRP A 311 30.41 -27.52 -2.29
CA TRP A 311 29.98 -26.20 -2.77
C TRP A 311 31.05 -25.13 -2.56
N TRP A 312 31.56 -24.98 -1.33
CA TRP A 312 32.51 -23.93 -0.96
C TRP A 312 33.85 -23.95 -1.72
N GLU A 313 34.18 -25.07 -2.36
CA GLU A 313 35.43 -25.26 -3.11
C GLU A 313 35.41 -24.69 -4.54
N TYR A 314 34.23 -24.29 -5.04
CA TYR A 314 34.02 -23.70 -6.36
C TYR A 314 33.78 -22.20 -6.26
#